data_AF-A0AA88L0C3-F1
#
_entry.id   AF-A0AA88L0C3-F1
#
_cell.length_a   1.000
_cell.length_b   1.000
_cell.length_c   1.000
_cell.angle_alpha   90.00
_cell.angle_beta   90.00
_cell.angle_gamma   90.00
#
_symmetry.space_group_name_H-M   'P 1'
#
loop_
_entity.id
_entity.type
_entity.pdbx_description
1 polymer ?
#
loop_
_entity_poly.entity_id
_entity_poly.type
_entity_poly.pdbx_seq_one_letter_code
_entity_poly.pdbx_strand_id
1 'polypeptide(L)'
;MVLDLVSKILRQESTTIQNLAETLGVLDSTFPAVELAPLCYRKEESLKTQALKHAKGDFAARLALTSDVISELQWWLNITNHASKAIKPRSIDKHLCSDASKIGWAPVDEYSMRTATGE
;
A
#
# COMPACT_ATOMS: atom_id res chain seq x y z
N MET A 1 -13.41 14.57 2.63
CA MET A 1 -12.69 14.31 3.90
C MET A 1 -11.27 13.79 3.63
N VAL A 2 -11.10 12.61 3.02
CA VAL A 2 -9.78 12.02 2.68
C VAL A 2 -8.94 12.93 1.77
N LEU A 3 -9.56 13.44 0.68
CA LEU A 3 -8.90 14.32 -0.30
C LEU A 3 -8.39 15.64 0.31
N ASP A 4 -9.09 16.19 1.29
CA ASP A 4 -8.76 17.48 1.91
C ASP A 4 -7.48 17.38 2.75
N LEU A 5 -7.35 16.27 3.49
CA LEU A 5 -6.21 15.99 4.35
C LEU A 5 -4.93 15.75 3.53
N VAL A 6 -5.03 14.96 2.46
CA VAL A 6 -3.91 14.71 1.52
C VAL A 6 -3.51 16.00 0.80
N SER A 7 -4.49 16.79 0.33
CA SER A 7 -4.23 18.08 -0.32
C SER A 7 -3.55 19.08 0.60
N LYS A 8 -3.89 19.07 1.90
CA LYS A 8 -3.27 19.93 2.91
C LYS A 8 -1.80 19.57 3.11
N ILE A 9 -1.48 18.28 3.22
CA ILE A 9 -0.09 17.82 3.38
C ILE A 9 0.75 18.14 2.13
N LEU A 10 0.21 17.93 0.93
CA LEU A 10 0.91 18.20 -0.32
C LEU A 10 1.22 19.70 -0.56
N ARG A 11 0.49 20.60 0.10
CA ARG A 11 0.75 22.05 0.04
C ARG A 11 1.86 22.51 0.99
N GLN A 12 2.32 21.64 1.88
CA GLN A 12 3.32 21.96 2.90
C GLN A 12 4.68 21.38 2.51
N GLU A 13 5.73 22.19 2.58
CA GLU A 13 7.12 21.71 2.37
C GLU A 13 7.61 20.80 3.50
N SER A 14 7.02 20.94 4.70
CA SER A 14 7.30 20.11 5.87
C SER A 14 6.05 19.87 6.69
N THR A 15 5.96 18.69 7.30
CA THR A 15 4.84 18.29 8.18
C THR A 15 5.37 17.62 9.44
N THR A 16 4.53 17.43 10.45
CA THR A 16 4.87 16.61 11.61
C THR A 16 4.68 15.14 11.29
N ILE A 17 5.45 14.27 11.96
CA ILE A 17 5.26 12.83 11.88
C ILE A 17 3.83 12.45 12.26
N GLN A 18 3.25 13.11 13.27
CA GLN A 18 1.86 12.93 13.67
C GLN A 18 0.89 13.20 12.54
N ASN A 19 0.97 14.37 11.87
CA ASN A 19 0.06 14.72 10.79
C ASN A 19 0.15 13.72 9.63
N LEU A 20 1.37 13.26 9.31
CA LEU A 20 1.56 12.22 8.32
C LEU A 20 0.89 10.91 8.77
N ALA A 21 1.10 10.48 10.01
CA ALA A 21 0.51 9.26 10.55
C ALA A 21 -1.03 9.30 10.58
N GLU A 22 -1.63 10.43 10.94
CA GLU A 22 -3.08 10.64 10.89
C GLU A 22 -3.60 10.55 9.45
N THR A 23 -2.86 11.10 8.49
CA THR A 23 -3.22 11.03 7.07
C THR A 23 -3.15 9.63 6.52
N LEU A 24 -2.11 8.89 6.88
CA LEU A 24 -1.98 7.48 6.52
C LEU A 24 -3.08 6.65 7.16
N GLY A 25 -3.43 6.88 8.43
CA GLY A 25 -4.55 6.17 9.06
C GLY A 25 -5.89 6.40 8.37
N VAL A 26 -6.12 7.61 7.84
CA VAL A 26 -7.30 7.91 7.03
C VAL A 26 -7.22 7.18 5.68
N LEU A 27 -6.07 7.15 5.01
CA LEU A 27 -5.88 6.40 3.76
C LEU A 27 -6.06 4.88 3.97
N ASP A 28 -5.48 4.32 5.02
CA ASP A 28 -5.61 2.92 5.42
C ASP A 28 -7.08 2.52 5.62
N SER A 29 -7.89 3.42 6.19
CA SER A 29 -9.34 3.20 6.33
C SER A 29 -10.08 3.04 4.99
N THR A 30 -9.52 3.56 3.89
CA THR A 30 -10.09 3.45 2.54
C THR A 30 -9.64 2.20 1.79
N PHE A 31 -8.69 1.42 2.31
CA PHE A 31 -8.16 0.21 1.64
C PHE A 31 -9.23 -0.80 1.24
N PRO A 32 -10.30 -1.05 2.02
CA PRO A 32 -11.36 -1.96 1.61
C PRO A 32 -12.10 -1.50 0.34
N ALA A 33 -12.13 -0.19 0.08
CA ALA A 33 -12.84 0.40 -1.05
C ALA A 33 -11.96 0.58 -2.30
N VAL A 34 -10.64 0.56 -2.15
CA VAL A 34 -9.67 0.79 -3.24
C VAL A 34 -8.91 -0.49 -3.54
N GLU A 35 -9.23 -1.15 -4.66
CA GLU A 35 -8.68 -2.45 -5.04
C GLU A 35 -7.15 -2.49 -5.08
N LEU A 36 -6.51 -1.41 -5.57
CA LEU A 36 -5.06 -1.32 -5.75
C LEU A 36 -4.31 -0.70 -4.56
N ALA A 37 -5.01 -0.31 -3.49
CA ALA A 37 -4.41 0.35 -2.33
C ALA A 37 -3.19 -0.40 -1.72
N PRO A 38 -3.21 -1.74 -1.57
CA PRO A 38 -2.08 -2.48 -0.98
C PRO A 38 -0.77 -2.39 -1.79
N LEU A 39 -0.82 -1.94 -3.05
CA LEU A 39 0.36 -1.79 -3.90
C LEU A 39 1.05 -0.43 -3.71
N CYS A 40 0.36 0.58 -3.19
CA CYS A 40 0.78 1.98 -3.23
C CYS A 40 0.99 2.63 -1.84
N TYR A 41 1.07 1.84 -0.76
CA TYR A 41 1.20 2.37 0.61
C TYR A 41 2.59 2.19 1.26
N ARG A 42 3.46 1.38 0.63
CA ARG A 42 4.68 0.90 1.29
C ARG A 42 5.73 1.99 1.50
N LYS A 43 5.82 2.99 0.61
CA LYS A 43 6.87 4.01 0.73
C LYS A 43 6.49 5.06 1.76
N GLU A 44 5.24 5.48 1.76
CA GLU A 44 4.62 6.31 2.82
C GLU A 44 4.85 5.75 4.23
N GLU A 45 4.56 4.47 4.45
CA GLU A 45 4.73 3.84 5.77
C GLU A 45 6.20 3.68 6.17
N SER A 46 7.07 3.40 5.20
CA SER A 46 8.52 3.35 5.41
C SER A 46 9.06 4.70 5.84
N LEU A 47 8.65 5.79 5.18
CA LEU A 47 9.08 7.16 5.51
C LEU A 47 8.68 7.53 6.95
N LYS A 48 7.42 7.28 7.34
CA LYS A 48 6.92 7.49 8.71
C LYS A 48 7.78 6.73 9.73
N THR A 49 8.03 5.46 9.48
CA THR A 49 8.79 4.57 10.40
C THR A 49 10.24 5.02 10.55
N GLN A 50 10.88 5.40 9.44
CA GLN A 50 12.24 5.92 9.46
C GLN A 50 12.32 7.25 10.21
N ALA A 51 11.39 8.19 9.94
CA ALA A 51 11.34 9.48 10.62
C ALA A 51 11.15 9.31 12.13
N LEU A 52 10.26 8.41 12.58
CA LEU A 52 10.07 8.10 14.00
C LEU A 52 11.34 7.55 14.65
N LYS A 53 12.05 6.66 13.96
CA LYS A 53 13.31 6.10 14.46
C LYS A 53 14.37 7.19 14.66
N HIS A 54 14.50 8.13 13.72
CA HIS A 54 15.43 9.26 13.85
C HIS A 54 15.00 10.25 14.93
N ALA A 55 13.70 10.50 15.07
CA ALA A 55 13.12 11.38 16.08
C ALA A 55 13.02 10.74 17.47
N LYS A 56 13.53 9.51 17.67
CA LYS A 56 13.45 8.77 18.94
C LYS A 56 12.02 8.64 19.49
N GLY A 57 11.05 8.47 18.59
CA GLY A 57 9.63 8.36 18.92
C GLY A 57 8.90 9.69 19.12
N ASP A 58 9.53 10.83 18.86
CA ASP A 58 8.85 12.13 18.90
C ASP A 58 7.96 12.34 17.66
N PHE A 59 6.66 12.25 17.84
CA PHE A 59 5.66 12.48 16.79
C PHE A 59 5.49 13.97 16.41
N ALA A 60 5.92 14.90 17.27
CA ALA A 60 5.90 16.33 16.99
C ALA A 60 7.07 16.77 16.09
N ALA A 61 8.10 15.92 15.94
CA ALA A 61 9.21 16.18 15.06
C ALA A 61 8.74 16.38 13.61
N ARG A 62 9.40 17.31 12.91
CA ARG A 62 9.10 17.63 11.52
C ARG A 62 9.89 16.75 10.57
N LEU A 63 9.27 16.43 9.43
CA LEU A 63 9.91 15.81 8.29
C LEU A 63 9.56 16.54 7.00
N ALA A 64 10.45 16.42 6.01
CA ALA A 64 10.16 16.76 4.63
C ALA A 64 9.60 15.53 3.91
N LEU A 65 8.63 15.73 3.02
CA LEU A 65 8.11 14.66 2.17
C LEU A 65 9.11 14.36 1.06
N THR A 66 9.38 13.08 0.83
CA THR A 66 10.18 12.65 -0.33
C THR A 66 9.36 12.73 -1.61
N SER A 67 10.03 12.83 -2.76
CA SER A 67 9.37 12.81 -4.08
C SER A 67 8.52 11.55 -4.29
N ASP A 68 8.99 10.41 -3.77
CA ASP A 68 8.25 9.15 -3.78
C ASP A 68 6.92 9.24 -3.04
N VAL A 69 6.93 9.79 -1.82
CA VAL A 69 5.72 9.93 -1.00
C VAL A 69 4.77 10.96 -1.60
N ILE A 70 5.30 12.05 -2.16
CA ILE A 70 4.49 13.03 -2.90
C ILE A 70 3.78 12.35 -4.09
N SER A 71 4.48 11.49 -4.82
CA SER A 71 3.92 10.75 -5.95
C SER A 71 2.83 9.76 -5.51
N GLU A 72 3.02 9.02 -4.42
CA GLU A 72 1.99 8.13 -3.85
C GLU A 72 0.75 8.92 -3.39
N LEU A 73 0.92 10.02 -2.66
CA LEU A 73 -0.18 10.88 -2.23
C LEU A 73 -0.95 11.49 -3.41
N GLN A 74 -0.25 11.87 -4.49
CA GLN A 74 -0.90 12.33 -5.73
C GLN A 74 -1.67 11.21 -6.44
N TRP A 75 -1.11 10.00 -6.46
CA TRP A 75 -1.83 8.82 -6.98
C TRP A 75 -3.11 8.57 -6.19
N TRP A 76 -3.06 8.69 -4.85
CA TRP A 76 -4.23 8.56 -3.98
C TRP A 76 -5.32 9.57 -4.33
N LEU A 77 -4.98 10.84 -4.56
CA LEU A 77 -5.94 11.87 -5.01
C LEU A 77 -6.60 11.52 -6.34
N ASN A 78 -5.85 10.92 -7.26
CA ASN A 78 -6.36 10.54 -8.58
C ASN A 78 -7.28 9.31 -8.50
N ILE A 79 -6.92 8.29 -7.72
CA ILE A 79 -7.67 7.04 -7.64
C ILE A 79 -8.96 7.20 -6.83
N THR A 80 -9.00 8.03 -5.78
CA THR A 80 -10.17 8.09 -4.87
C THR A 80 -11.46 8.55 -5.52
N ASN A 81 -11.40 9.28 -6.64
CA ASN A 81 -12.60 9.66 -7.41
C ASN A 81 -13.16 8.54 -8.30
N HIS A 82 -12.36 7.51 -8.59
CA HIS A 82 -12.69 6.44 -9.54
C HIS A 82 -12.62 5.04 -8.93
N ALA A 83 -12.05 4.91 -7.74
CA ALA A 83 -11.85 3.64 -7.07
C ALA A 83 -13.18 3.05 -6.63
N SER A 84 -13.43 1.83 -7.07
CA SER A 84 -14.47 0.98 -6.51
C SER A 84 -13.93 -0.44 -6.46
N LYS A 85 -14.15 -1.12 -5.33
CA LYS A 85 -13.87 -2.53 -5.20
C LYS A 85 -15.20 -3.28 -5.21
N ALA A 86 -15.35 -4.25 -6.12
CA ALA A 86 -16.54 -5.07 -6.18
C ALA A 86 -16.68 -5.89 -4.88
N ILE A 87 -17.85 -5.83 -4.24
CA ILE A 87 -18.15 -6.61 -3.02
C ILE A 87 -18.02 -8.12 -3.30
N LYS A 88 -18.43 -8.53 -4.50
CA LYS A 88 -18.20 -9.87 -5.01
C LYS A 88 -17.04 -9.80 -6.00
N PRO A 89 -15.88 -10.41 -5.70
CA PRO A 89 -14.82 -10.55 -6.67
C PRO A 89 -15.35 -11.26 -7.91
N ARG A 90 -14.84 -10.89 -9.08
CA ARG A 90 -15.05 -11.67 -10.31
C ARG A 90 -14.61 -13.11 -10.05
N SER A 91 -15.30 -14.11 -10.63
CA SER A 91 -14.87 -15.50 -10.50
C SER A 91 -13.41 -15.63 -10.92
N ILE A 92 -12.58 -16.10 -10.01
CA ILE A 92 -11.17 -16.38 -10.30
C ILE A 92 -11.15 -17.77 -10.92
N ASP A 93 -11.02 -17.83 -12.24
CA ASP A 93 -11.05 -19.11 -12.97
C ASP A 93 -9.73 -19.89 -12.85
N LYS A 94 -8.67 -19.25 -12.33
CA LYS A 94 -7.32 -19.83 -12.19
C LYS A 94 -6.68 -19.41 -10.87
N HIS A 95 -6.32 -20.40 -10.05
CA HIS A 95 -5.58 -20.19 -8.81
C HIS A 95 -4.09 -20.47 -9.07
N LEU A 96 -3.23 -19.47 -8.89
CA LEU A 96 -1.78 -19.65 -8.95
C LEU A 96 -1.26 -19.76 -7.52
N CYS A 97 -0.82 -20.95 -7.13
CA CYS A 97 -0.16 -21.21 -5.86
C CYS A 97 1.32 -21.42 -6.11
N SER A 98 2.19 -20.61 -5.49
CA SER A 98 3.62 -20.91 -5.39
C SER A 98 3.83 -21.45 -3.98
N ASP A 99 4.31 -22.68 -3.84
CA ASP A 99 4.87 -23.11 -2.57
C ASP A 99 6.13 -22.27 -2.33
N ALA A 100 6.20 -21.59 -1.20
CA ALA A 100 7.38 -20.81 -0.83
C ALA A 100 8.48 -21.80 -0.39
N SER A 101 9.02 -22.55 -1.35
CA SER A 101 10.20 -23.38 -1.18
C SER A 101 11.43 -22.49 -1.10
N LYS A 102 12.34 -22.80 -0.19
CA LYS A 102 13.59 -22.05 0.05
C LYS A 102 14.60 -22.14 -1.12
N ILE A 103 14.21 -22.72 -2.25
CA ILE A 103 15.12 -23.13 -3.33
C ILE A 103 14.87 -22.36 -4.65
N GLY A 104 13.76 -21.61 -4.79
CA GLY A 104 13.55 -20.72 -5.94
C GLY A 104 12.08 -20.55 -6.34
N TRP A 105 11.76 -19.40 -6.93
CA TRP A 105 10.41 -18.98 -7.32
C TRP A 105 10.13 -19.30 -8.79
N ALA A 106 10.00 -20.58 -9.14
CA ALA A 106 9.44 -20.97 -10.43
C ALA A 106 8.00 -21.46 -10.22
N PRO A 107 6.98 -20.81 -10.82
CA PRO A 107 5.61 -21.30 -10.74
C PRO A 107 5.49 -22.67 -11.42
N VAL A 108 4.96 -23.65 -10.70
CA VAL A 108 4.62 -24.97 -11.24
C VAL A 108 3.16 -24.93 -11.69
N ASP A 109 2.90 -25.24 -12.96
CA ASP A 109 1.55 -25.36 -13.50
C ASP A 109 0.85 -26.59 -12.87
N GLU A 110 -0.36 -26.39 -12.35
CA GLU A 110 -1.18 -27.41 -11.69
C GLU A 110 -1.49 -28.62 -12.59
N TYR A 111 -1.39 -28.46 -13.92
CA TYR A 111 -1.55 -29.57 -14.87
C TYR A 111 -0.47 -30.66 -14.71
N SER A 112 0.72 -30.31 -14.23
CA SER A 112 1.86 -31.25 -14.11
C SER A 112 1.83 -32.10 -12.83
N MET A 113 0.97 -31.79 -11.85
CA MET A 113 0.87 -32.58 -10.62
C MET A 113 0.06 -33.86 -10.78
N ARG A 114 -0.85 -33.92 -11.77
CA ARG A 114 -1.74 -35.09 -11.96
C ARG A 114 -1.08 -36.25 -12.70
N THR A 115 0.09 -36.06 -13.30
CA THR A 115 0.83 -37.13 -14.00
C THR A 115 1.96 -37.73 -13.18
N ALA A 116 2.25 -37.19 -11.98
CA ALA A 116 3.34 -37.67 -11.12
C ALA A 116 2.88 -38.58 -9.97
N THR A 117 1.58 -38.79 -9.80
CA THR A 117 1.01 -39.79 -8.86
C THR A 117 0.00 -40.65 -9.60
N GLY A 118 0.52 -41.56 -10.41
CA GLY A 118 -0.20 -42.67 -10.99
C GLY A 118 0.74 -43.86 -11.04
N GLU A 119 0.66 -44.72 -10.03
CA GLU A 119 1.06 -46.13 -10.11
C GLU A 119 0.15 -46.88 -11.09
#